data_AF-A0A7X7FBF8-F1
#
_entry.id   AF-A0A7X7FBF8-F1
#
_cell.length_a   1.000
_cell.length_b   1.000
_cell.length_c   1.000
_cell.angle_alpha   90.00
_cell.angle_beta   90.00
_cell.angle_gamma   90.00
#
_symmetry.space_group_name_H-M   'P 1'
#
loop_
_entity.id
_entity.type
_entity.pdbx_description
1 polymer ?
#
loop_
_entity_poly.entity_id
_entity_poly.type
_entity_poly.pdbx_seq_one_letter_code
_entity_poly.pdbx_strand_id
1 'polypeptide(L)'
;MGSMLRRCANWDYRQRAIYMVTLTVEGRRPLLGTLVGGEAAATIAPSSAGELVAACWREIPERFPGVTLMESQLMPDHFHGILFVREPQKKALGAIVGAFKSHSTSLFLHAARGEIHAARGMAQDEAVLCPAARGGGAGEPRPPALWSPGFQDTILFHKGQLAAMRAYVLDNPRRLAVKRAHPDLFRIVRDLPCAGARFAAIGNHFLLDYPVKRQVQCSRSATPEALDEQEAELLAAARHGAVLVSPCISPGEKRIARAALAASLPLIVLLENGFPPFYKPPKTYFEACAAGRLLMLAPWPHHSDKRPITREQCLALNSFAKAIAGEGEPCTPKTT
;
A
#
# COMPACT_ATOMS: atom_id res chain seq x y z
N MET A 1 4.51 -17.32 8.09
CA MET A 1 3.91 -16.18 7.35
C MET A 1 3.06 -15.37 8.32
N GLY A 2 3.47 -14.14 8.67
CA GLY A 2 2.69 -13.27 9.54
C GLY A 2 1.38 -12.87 8.88
N SER A 3 0.25 -13.29 9.45
CA SER A 3 -1.07 -12.92 8.95
C SER A 3 -1.29 -11.40 9.03
N MET A 4 -1.63 -10.77 7.90
CA MET A 4 -2.04 -9.35 7.83
C MET A 4 -3.42 -9.09 8.48
N LEU A 5 -4.03 -10.10 9.10
CA LEU A 5 -5.34 -10.04 9.77
C LEU A 5 -5.24 -9.69 11.26
N ARG A 6 -4.25 -8.87 11.66
CA ARG A 6 -4.07 -8.49 13.07
C ARG A 6 -5.12 -7.47 13.48
N ARG A 7 -6.01 -7.87 14.40
CA ARG A 7 -6.96 -7.00 15.08
C ARG A 7 -6.27 -6.17 16.15
N CYS A 8 -6.77 -4.96 16.41
CA CYS A 8 -6.43 -4.20 17.61
C CYS A 8 -6.71 -5.06 18.86
N ALA A 9 -5.64 -5.36 19.62
CA ALA A 9 -5.74 -6.11 20.86
C ALA A 9 -6.47 -5.28 21.93
N ASN A 10 -7.26 -5.94 22.77
CA ASN A 10 -8.01 -5.32 23.87
C ASN A 10 -9.07 -4.28 23.43
N TRP A 11 -9.49 -4.30 22.16
CA TRP A 11 -10.61 -3.50 21.68
C TRP A 11 -11.88 -4.34 21.56
N ASP A 12 -12.99 -3.86 22.12
CA ASP A 12 -14.30 -4.47 21.90
C ASP A 12 -14.90 -3.96 20.58
N TYR A 13 -14.90 -4.82 19.57
CA TYR A 13 -15.41 -4.53 18.22
C TYR A 13 -16.93 -4.35 18.12
N ARG A 14 -17.65 -4.37 19.24
CA ARG A 14 -19.04 -3.93 19.33
C ARG A 14 -19.16 -2.43 19.57
N GLN A 15 -18.10 -1.81 20.07
CA GLN A 15 -18.12 -0.43 20.57
C GLN A 15 -18.21 0.60 19.44
N ARG A 16 -18.69 1.78 19.83
CA ARG A 16 -18.78 2.96 18.97
C ARG A 16 -17.39 3.35 18.47
N ALA A 17 -17.16 3.19 17.17
CA ALA A 17 -15.96 3.66 16.48
C ALA A 17 -16.17 3.67 14.97
N ILE A 18 -15.28 4.37 14.28
CA ILE A 18 -15.18 4.34 12.83
C ILE A 18 -14.18 3.24 12.45
N TYR A 19 -14.61 2.34 11.58
CA TYR A 19 -13.83 1.22 11.08
C TYR A 19 -13.65 1.35 9.58
N MET A 20 -12.40 1.30 9.13
CA MET A 20 -12.05 1.04 7.74
C MET A 20 -11.86 -0.45 7.57
N VAL A 21 -12.50 -1.07 6.59
CA VAL A 21 -12.35 -2.49 6.26
C VAL A 21 -11.87 -2.67 4.82
N THR A 22 -11.06 -3.71 4.61
CA THR A 22 -10.62 -4.16 3.29
C THR A 22 -10.90 -5.65 3.15
N LEU A 23 -11.70 -6.00 2.15
CA LEU A 23 -12.07 -7.36 1.82
C LEU A 23 -11.45 -7.75 0.49
N THR A 24 -10.76 -8.88 0.43
CA THR A 24 -10.10 -9.34 -0.80
C THR A 24 -10.92 -10.45 -1.44
N VAL A 25 -11.09 -10.40 -2.76
CA VAL A 25 -11.71 -11.48 -3.55
C VAL A 25 -10.85 -12.72 -3.45
N GLU A 26 -11.46 -13.90 -3.41
CA GLU A 26 -10.73 -15.17 -3.33
C GLU A 26 -9.72 -15.31 -4.48
N GLY A 27 -8.47 -15.59 -4.13
CA GLY A 27 -7.35 -15.64 -5.07
C GLY A 27 -6.96 -14.30 -5.71
N ARG A 28 -7.45 -13.16 -5.20
CA ARG A 28 -7.26 -11.81 -5.79
C ARG A 28 -7.70 -11.74 -7.26
N ARG A 29 -8.73 -12.51 -7.63
CA ARG A 29 -9.28 -12.47 -8.98
C ARG A 29 -9.97 -11.13 -9.23
N PRO A 30 -9.81 -10.49 -10.41
CA PRO A 30 -10.38 -9.18 -10.70
C PRO A 30 -11.88 -9.27 -11.06
N LEU A 31 -12.69 -9.86 -10.17
CA LEU A 31 -14.09 -10.17 -10.45
C LEU A 31 -15.05 -9.00 -10.28
N LEU A 32 -14.66 -7.95 -9.54
CA LEU A 32 -15.58 -6.88 -9.14
C LEU A 32 -15.66 -5.74 -10.17
N GLY A 33 -14.73 -5.66 -11.11
CA GLY A 33 -14.75 -4.61 -12.12
C GLY A 33 -13.39 -4.35 -12.72
N THR A 34 -13.35 -3.36 -13.60
CA THR A 34 -12.17 -3.03 -14.40
C THR A 34 -11.82 -1.55 -14.22
N LEU A 35 -10.52 -1.27 -14.11
CA LEU A 35 -10.03 0.11 -14.12
C LEU A 35 -10.25 0.71 -15.51
N VAL A 36 -10.89 1.88 -15.56
CA VAL A 36 -11.10 2.68 -16.77
C VAL A 36 -10.60 4.11 -16.57
N GLY A 37 -10.25 4.78 -17.68
CA GLY A 37 -9.67 6.13 -17.65
C GLY A 37 -8.14 6.16 -17.43
N GLY A 38 -7.52 7.29 -17.75
CA GLY A 38 -6.12 7.58 -17.44
C GLY A 38 -5.93 8.04 -15.99
N GLU A 39 -4.68 8.28 -15.56
CA GLU A 39 -4.36 8.57 -14.15
C GLU A 39 -5.25 9.65 -13.51
N ALA A 40 -5.46 10.79 -14.18
CA ALA A 40 -6.24 11.90 -13.64
C ALA A 40 -7.77 11.64 -13.56
N ALA A 41 -8.29 10.64 -14.28
CA ALA A 41 -9.71 10.33 -14.39
C ALA A 41 -10.02 8.85 -14.08
N ALA A 42 -9.10 8.19 -13.39
CA ALA A 42 -9.15 6.75 -13.14
C ALA A 42 -10.35 6.40 -12.25
N THR A 43 -11.20 5.49 -12.72
CA THR A 43 -12.33 4.95 -11.95
C THR A 43 -12.44 3.44 -12.15
N ILE A 44 -13.26 2.77 -11.34
CA ILE A 44 -13.57 1.35 -11.54
C ILE A 44 -14.96 1.24 -12.14
N ALA A 45 -15.03 0.73 -13.38
CA ALA A 45 -16.28 0.29 -13.98
C ALA A 45 -16.65 -1.05 -13.32
N PRO A 46 -17.77 -1.12 -12.56
CA PRO A 46 -18.14 -2.34 -11.87
C PRO A 46 -18.56 -3.43 -12.87
N SER A 47 -18.22 -4.68 -12.57
CA SER A 47 -18.87 -5.84 -13.21
C SER A 47 -20.24 -6.08 -12.57
N SER A 48 -21.04 -7.00 -13.09
CA SER A 48 -22.29 -7.42 -12.43
C SER A 48 -22.05 -7.93 -11.00
N ALA A 49 -20.93 -8.62 -10.74
CA ALA A 49 -20.56 -9.04 -9.39
C ALA A 49 -20.18 -7.83 -8.51
N GLY A 50 -19.52 -6.83 -9.09
CA GLY A 50 -19.22 -5.57 -8.42
C GLY A 50 -20.45 -4.77 -8.00
N GLU A 51 -21.41 -4.63 -8.90
CA GLU A 51 -22.69 -3.95 -8.65
C GLU A 51 -23.47 -4.63 -7.51
N LEU A 52 -23.54 -5.96 -7.55
CA LEU A 52 -24.13 -6.78 -6.50
C LEU A 52 -23.43 -6.55 -5.16
N VAL A 53 -22.09 -6.57 -5.12
CA VAL A 53 -21.32 -6.29 -3.91
C VAL A 53 -21.61 -4.90 -3.36
N ALA A 54 -21.67 -3.89 -4.23
CA ALA A 54 -22.00 -2.52 -3.84
C ALA A 54 -23.45 -2.41 -3.32
N ALA A 55 -24.40 -3.14 -3.89
CA ALA A 55 -25.77 -3.21 -3.40
C ALA A 55 -25.84 -3.83 -2.00
N CYS A 56 -25.24 -5.01 -1.80
CA CYS A 56 -25.16 -5.66 -0.48
C CYS A 56 -24.49 -4.78 0.58
N TRP A 57 -23.53 -3.95 0.20
CA TRP A 57 -22.86 -3.02 1.12
C TRP A 57 -23.84 -1.95 1.61
N ARG A 58 -24.67 -1.41 0.71
CA ARG A 58 -25.68 -0.37 1.03
C ARG A 58 -26.78 -0.87 1.97
N GLU A 59 -27.06 -2.16 2.00
CA GLU A 59 -28.08 -2.79 2.88
C GLU A 59 -27.61 -2.98 4.34
N ILE A 60 -26.32 -2.80 4.63
CA ILE A 60 -25.79 -3.03 5.99
C ILE A 60 -26.54 -2.22 7.07
N PRO A 61 -26.83 -0.91 6.90
CA PRO A 61 -27.56 -0.14 7.91
C PRO A 61 -28.98 -0.65 8.20
N GLU A 62 -29.65 -1.25 7.21
CA GLU A 62 -30.99 -1.83 7.37
C GLU A 62 -30.92 -3.09 8.23
N ARG A 63 -29.89 -3.92 8.01
CA ARG A 63 -29.67 -5.18 8.73
C ARG A 63 -29.05 -4.97 10.11
N PHE A 64 -28.35 -3.86 10.31
CA PHE A 64 -27.63 -3.52 11.53
C PHE A 64 -27.89 -2.06 11.94
N PRO A 65 -29.06 -1.78 12.55
CA PRO A 65 -29.38 -0.45 13.06
C PRO A 65 -28.29 0.08 14.01
N GLY A 66 -27.92 1.35 13.83
CA GLY A 66 -26.81 1.97 14.56
C GLY A 66 -25.45 1.90 13.84
N VAL A 67 -25.38 1.23 12.68
CA VAL A 67 -24.24 1.30 11.75
C VAL A 67 -24.54 2.25 10.61
N THR A 68 -23.59 3.10 10.23
CA THR A 68 -23.69 4.00 9.07
C THR A 68 -22.63 3.78 8.02
N LEU A 69 -23.08 3.94 6.79
CA LEU A 69 -22.33 4.08 5.54
C LEU A 69 -21.41 5.31 5.59
N MET A 70 -20.13 5.18 5.25
CA MET A 70 -19.32 6.31 4.80
C MET A 70 -18.79 5.97 3.39
N GLU A 71 -17.58 6.38 3.06
CA GLU A 71 -16.96 6.10 1.77
C GLU A 71 -16.68 4.61 1.58
N SER A 72 -16.87 4.17 0.35
CA SER A 72 -16.41 2.86 -0.09
C SER A 72 -15.80 2.99 -1.48
N GLN A 73 -14.90 2.08 -1.80
CA GLN A 73 -14.28 1.98 -3.11
C GLN A 73 -14.22 0.52 -3.52
N LEU A 74 -14.93 0.20 -4.60
CA LEU A 74 -14.79 -1.06 -5.31
C LEU A 74 -13.45 -1.03 -6.06
N MET A 75 -12.68 -2.09 -5.97
CA MET A 75 -11.46 -2.31 -6.75
C MET A 75 -11.60 -3.66 -7.48
N PRO A 76 -10.86 -3.92 -8.58
CA PRO A 76 -11.05 -5.14 -9.36
C PRO A 76 -11.06 -6.43 -8.53
N ASP A 77 -10.11 -6.57 -7.60
CA ASP A 77 -9.87 -7.76 -6.79
C ASP A 77 -10.16 -7.59 -5.28
N HIS A 78 -10.67 -6.43 -4.86
CA HIS A 78 -10.95 -6.16 -3.45
C HIS A 78 -11.97 -5.02 -3.27
N PHE A 79 -12.48 -4.89 -2.06
CA PHE A 79 -13.41 -3.84 -1.68
C PHE A 79 -12.92 -3.12 -0.42
N HIS A 80 -12.96 -1.79 -0.48
CA HIS A 80 -12.67 -0.88 0.62
C HIS A 80 -13.96 -0.27 1.12
N GLY A 81 -14.18 -0.26 2.44
CA GLY A 81 -15.38 0.33 3.03
C GLY A 81 -15.09 0.98 4.36
N ILE A 82 -15.58 2.19 4.56
CA ILE A 82 -15.59 2.88 5.84
C ILE A 82 -17.01 2.79 6.40
N LEU A 83 -17.13 2.29 7.62
CA LEU A 83 -18.37 2.26 8.37
C LEU A 83 -18.18 2.92 9.73
N PHE A 84 -19.25 3.51 10.24
CA PHE A 84 -19.27 4.07 11.58
C PHE A 84 -20.31 3.34 12.42
N VAL A 85 -19.84 2.65 13.45
CA VAL A 85 -20.70 2.12 14.51
C VAL A 85 -21.02 3.28 15.43
N ARG A 86 -22.24 3.82 15.34
CA ARG A 86 -22.69 4.99 16.13
C ARG A 86 -23.02 4.63 17.58
N GLU A 87 -23.50 3.41 17.77
CA GLU A 87 -23.98 2.87 19.04
C GLU A 87 -23.46 1.45 19.24
N PRO A 88 -23.17 1.02 20.47
CA PRO A 88 -22.74 -0.34 20.76
C PRO A 88 -23.67 -1.39 20.13
N GLN A 89 -23.09 -2.31 19.38
CA GLN A 89 -23.84 -3.32 18.62
C GLN A 89 -23.96 -4.64 19.40
N LYS A 90 -25.07 -5.36 19.21
CA LYS A 90 -25.20 -6.74 19.72
C LYS A 90 -24.17 -7.67 19.10
N LYS A 91 -23.83 -7.45 17.83
CA LYS A 91 -22.85 -8.23 17.06
C LYS A 91 -21.58 -7.42 16.87
N ALA A 92 -20.42 -8.04 17.09
CA ALA A 92 -19.14 -7.41 16.80
C ALA A 92 -18.98 -7.13 15.30
N LEU A 93 -18.11 -6.16 14.95
CA LEU A 93 -17.75 -5.83 13.56
C LEU A 93 -17.50 -7.07 12.69
N GLY A 94 -16.78 -8.07 13.23
CA GLY A 94 -16.48 -9.31 12.51
C GLY A 94 -17.72 -10.06 12.02
N ALA A 95 -18.78 -10.09 12.83
CA ALA A 95 -20.04 -10.74 12.47
C ALA A 95 -20.87 -9.90 11.48
N ILE A 96 -20.81 -8.57 11.57
CA ILE A 96 -21.45 -7.66 10.61
C ILE A 96 -20.83 -7.84 9.22
N VAL A 97 -19.50 -7.77 9.15
CA VAL A 97 -18.75 -7.99 7.91
C VAL A 97 -18.91 -9.43 7.41
N GLY A 98 -18.95 -10.42 8.32
CA GLY A 98 -19.24 -11.81 7.96
C GLY A 98 -20.61 -12.01 7.31
N ALA A 99 -21.64 -11.31 7.80
CA ALA A 99 -22.98 -11.33 7.22
C ALA A 99 -23.05 -10.67 5.84
N PHE A 100 -22.28 -9.58 5.62
CA PHE A 100 -22.10 -8.96 4.31
C PHE A 100 -21.40 -9.92 3.32
N LYS A 101 -20.28 -10.53 3.73
CA LYS A 101 -19.54 -11.50 2.90
C LYS A 101 -20.40 -12.70 2.52
N SER A 102 -21.16 -13.24 3.47
CA SER A 102 -22.00 -14.41 3.25
C SER A 102 -23.14 -14.09 2.28
N HIS A 103 -23.81 -12.94 2.48
CA HIS A 103 -24.91 -12.52 1.62
C HIS A 103 -24.46 -12.23 0.19
N SER A 104 -23.41 -11.42 0.01
CA SER A 104 -22.86 -11.13 -1.33
C SER A 104 -22.33 -12.39 -2.03
N THR A 105 -21.72 -13.33 -1.30
CA THR A 105 -21.32 -14.63 -1.88
C THR A 105 -22.52 -15.45 -2.33
N SER A 106 -23.60 -15.48 -1.54
CA SER A 106 -24.82 -16.21 -1.91
C SER A 106 -25.41 -15.67 -3.21
N LEU A 107 -25.63 -14.36 -3.31
CA LEU A 107 -26.19 -13.75 -4.51
C LEU A 107 -25.25 -13.92 -5.72
N PHE A 108 -23.93 -13.82 -5.53
CA PHE A 108 -22.96 -14.06 -6.59
C PHE A 108 -23.06 -15.48 -7.15
N LEU A 109 -23.23 -16.48 -6.29
CA LEU A 109 -23.39 -17.87 -6.69
C LEU A 109 -24.71 -18.13 -7.41
N HIS A 110 -25.81 -17.52 -6.96
CA HIS A 110 -27.10 -17.63 -7.65
C HIS A 110 -27.07 -16.96 -9.03
N ALA A 111 -26.44 -15.78 -9.14
CA ALA A 111 -26.25 -15.10 -10.42
C ALA A 111 -25.40 -15.95 -11.39
N ALA A 112 -24.32 -16.58 -10.90
CA ALA A 112 -23.49 -17.47 -11.70
C ALA A 112 -24.21 -18.75 -12.17
N ARG A 113 -25.29 -19.16 -11.49
CA ARG A 113 -26.15 -20.29 -11.89
C ARG A 113 -27.31 -19.88 -12.81
N GLY A 114 -27.44 -18.59 -13.14
CA GLY A 114 -28.56 -18.07 -13.93
C GLY A 114 -29.89 -17.99 -13.18
N GLU A 115 -29.89 -18.14 -11.85
CA GLU A 115 -31.10 -18.14 -11.00
C GLU A 115 -31.55 -16.72 -10.63
N ILE A 116 -30.71 -15.71 -10.89
CA ILE A 116 -31.02 -14.28 -10.71
C ILE A 116 -30.79 -13.58 -12.05
N HIS A 117 -31.87 -13.10 -12.68
CA HIS A 117 -31.77 -12.14 -13.78
C HIS A 117 -31.48 -10.76 -13.22
N ALA A 118 -30.21 -10.38 -13.15
CA ALA A 118 -29.84 -8.98 -12.95
C ALA A 118 -30.36 -8.16 -14.16
N ALA A 119 -30.99 -7.02 -13.89
CA ALA A 119 -31.61 -6.18 -14.91
C ALA A 119 -30.61 -5.77 -16.01
N ARG A 120 -30.98 -6.07 -17.27
CA ARG A 120 -30.43 -5.59 -18.57
C ARG A 120 -28.94 -5.21 -18.62
N GLY A 121 -28.14 -6.09 -19.25
CA GLY A 121 -26.80 -5.74 -19.73
C GLY A 121 -25.80 -6.90 -19.83
N MET A 122 -26.25 -8.15 -19.99
CA MET A 122 -25.38 -9.32 -20.04
C MET A 122 -25.07 -9.69 -21.48
N ALA A 123 -23.96 -9.20 -22.04
CA ALA A 123 -23.52 -9.64 -23.37
C ALA A 123 -22.01 -9.87 -23.52
N GLN A 124 -21.15 -9.68 -22.50
CA GLN A 124 -19.68 -9.80 -22.72
C GLN A 124 -18.86 -10.51 -21.61
N ASP A 125 -19.46 -10.95 -20.49
CA ASP A 125 -18.70 -11.50 -19.34
C ASP A 125 -18.83 -13.03 -19.15
N GLU A 126 -19.30 -13.80 -20.14
CA GLU A 126 -19.50 -15.26 -19.97
C GLU A 126 -18.20 -16.05 -19.74
N ALA A 127 -17.05 -15.58 -20.21
CA ALA A 127 -15.80 -16.33 -20.14
C ALA A 127 -15.13 -16.36 -18.74
N VAL A 128 -15.54 -15.48 -17.81
CA VAL A 128 -14.88 -15.34 -16.48
C VAL A 128 -15.72 -15.98 -15.35
N LEU A 129 -16.97 -16.32 -15.62
CA LEU A 129 -17.95 -16.76 -14.61
C LEU A 129 -17.93 -18.27 -14.32
N CYS A 130 -17.17 -19.09 -15.05
CA CYS A 130 -17.11 -20.54 -14.81
C CYS A 130 -16.04 -20.91 -13.76
N PRO A 131 -16.40 -21.32 -12.52
CA PRO A 131 -15.46 -22.04 -11.68
C PRO A 131 -15.43 -23.49 -12.16
N ALA A 132 -14.25 -23.99 -12.56
CA ALA A 132 -14.06 -25.41 -12.77
C ALA A 132 -14.41 -26.17 -11.49
N ALA A 133 -15.60 -26.76 -11.44
CA ALA A 133 -16.03 -27.65 -10.38
C ALA A 133 -15.21 -28.95 -10.48
N ARG A 134 -14.19 -29.10 -9.64
CA ARG A 134 -13.52 -30.39 -9.47
C ARG A 134 -14.22 -31.20 -8.39
N GLY A 135 -15.01 -32.19 -8.82
CA GLY A 135 -15.43 -33.46 -8.17
C GLY A 135 -15.54 -33.57 -6.64
N GLY A 136 -16.69 -34.05 -6.17
CA GLY A 136 -16.96 -34.39 -4.77
C GLY A 136 -16.59 -35.82 -4.37
N GLY A 137 -16.12 -35.94 -3.12
CA GLY A 137 -16.01 -37.17 -2.33
C GLY A 137 -15.41 -36.84 -0.96
N ALA A 138 -16.13 -37.11 0.15
CA ALA A 138 -15.71 -37.00 1.57
C ALA A 138 -14.66 -35.93 1.92
N GLY A 139 -14.83 -34.75 1.31
CA GLY A 139 -13.77 -33.83 0.90
C GLY A 139 -14.35 -32.92 -0.19
N GLU A 140 -15.59 -32.47 0.04
CA GLU A 140 -16.35 -31.69 -0.90
C GLU A 140 -15.63 -30.36 -1.22
N PRO A 141 -15.55 -29.95 -2.49
CA PRO A 141 -15.05 -28.64 -2.85
C PRO A 141 -15.95 -27.62 -2.18
N ARG A 142 -15.37 -26.83 -1.28
CA ARG A 142 -16.05 -25.68 -0.70
C ARG A 142 -16.68 -24.89 -1.86
N PRO A 143 -17.99 -24.53 -1.79
CA PRO A 143 -18.61 -23.76 -2.85
C PRO A 143 -17.74 -22.52 -3.14
N PRO A 144 -17.56 -22.14 -4.41
CA PRO A 144 -16.60 -21.11 -4.78
C PRO A 144 -16.88 -19.83 -3.98
N ALA A 145 -15.92 -19.43 -3.16
CA ALA A 145 -16.08 -18.24 -2.33
C ALA A 145 -15.81 -17.00 -3.18
N LEU A 146 -16.65 -15.96 -3.02
CA LEU A 146 -16.35 -14.65 -3.59
C LEU A 146 -15.17 -14.01 -2.86
N TRP A 147 -15.09 -14.15 -1.54
CA TRP A 147 -14.10 -13.48 -0.70
C TRP A 147 -13.11 -14.45 -0.07
N SER A 148 -11.83 -14.05 0.01
CA SER A 148 -10.83 -14.73 0.83
C SER A 148 -11.23 -14.78 2.31
N PRO A 149 -10.77 -15.76 3.11
CA PRO A 149 -11.01 -15.81 4.54
C PRO A 149 -10.54 -14.55 5.28
N GLY A 150 -11.31 -14.11 6.29
CA GLY A 150 -11.00 -12.91 7.07
C GLY A 150 -11.23 -11.59 6.31
N PHE A 151 -10.75 -10.50 6.89
CA PHE A 151 -10.66 -9.15 6.31
C PHE A 151 -9.69 -8.32 7.15
N GLN A 152 -9.10 -7.29 6.54
CA GLN A 152 -8.29 -6.31 7.26
C GLN A 152 -9.18 -5.18 7.76
N ASP A 153 -8.93 -4.69 8.97
CA ASP A 153 -9.57 -3.49 9.49
C ASP A 153 -8.57 -2.49 10.08
N THR A 154 -9.03 -1.26 10.25
CA THR A 154 -8.32 -0.20 10.98
C THR A 154 -9.35 0.66 11.69
N ILE A 155 -9.11 0.92 12.98
CA ILE A 155 -9.98 1.75 13.81
C ILE A 155 -9.46 3.19 13.77
N LEU A 156 -10.34 4.15 13.50
CA LEU A 156 -9.98 5.57 13.39
C LEU A 156 -10.36 6.28 14.69
N PHE A 157 -9.39 6.41 15.61
CA PHE A 157 -9.57 7.01 16.93
C PHE A 157 -9.39 8.52 16.97
N HIS A 158 -8.54 9.08 16.10
CA HIS A 158 -8.04 10.45 16.24
C HIS A 158 -8.62 11.40 15.20
N LYS A 159 -8.67 12.69 15.56
CA LYS A 159 -9.09 13.77 14.66
C LYS A 159 -8.25 13.75 13.37
N GLY A 160 -8.89 13.94 12.23
CA GLY A 160 -8.25 13.95 10.92
C GLY A 160 -8.02 12.57 10.29
N GLN A 161 -8.01 11.47 11.05
CA GLN A 161 -7.83 10.13 10.49
C GLN A 161 -8.95 9.76 9.50
N LEU A 162 -10.19 10.14 9.81
CA LEU A 162 -11.31 9.93 8.90
C LEU A 162 -11.08 10.65 7.57
N ALA A 163 -10.79 11.95 7.57
CA ALA A 163 -10.59 12.71 6.34
C ALA A 163 -9.43 12.13 5.50
N ALA A 164 -8.33 11.75 6.15
CA ALA A 164 -7.21 11.09 5.49
C ALA A 164 -7.60 9.72 4.89
N MET A 165 -8.39 8.92 5.62
CA MET A 165 -8.84 7.62 5.15
C MET A 165 -9.83 7.74 3.98
N ARG A 166 -10.75 8.71 4.02
CA ARG A 166 -11.66 9.02 2.91
C ARG A 166 -10.88 9.34 1.64
N ALA A 167 -9.90 10.26 1.75
CA ALA A 167 -9.02 10.60 0.64
C ALA A 167 -8.24 9.39 0.13
N TYR A 168 -7.73 8.54 1.03
CA TYR A 168 -7.04 7.31 0.63
C TYR A 168 -7.95 6.36 -0.15
N VAL A 169 -9.15 6.08 0.38
CA VAL A 169 -10.12 5.14 -0.23
C VAL A 169 -10.45 5.56 -1.65
N LEU A 170 -10.80 6.84 -1.83
CA LEU A 170 -11.18 7.42 -3.13
C LEU A 170 -10.00 7.54 -4.12
N ASP A 171 -8.76 7.62 -3.62
CA ASP A 171 -7.56 7.72 -4.45
C ASP A 171 -7.08 6.36 -5.00
N ASN A 172 -7.60 5.22 -4.49
CA ASN A 172 -7.13 3.90 -4.90
C ASN A 172 -7.23 3.60 -6.40
N PRO A 173 -8.28 4.01 -7.14
CA PRO A 173 -8.34 3.86 -8.59
C PRO A 173 -7.19 4.57 -9.30
N ARG A 174 -6.93 5.85 -8.99
CA ARG A 174 -5.76 6.58 -9.53
C ARG A 174 -4.46 5.86 -9.22
N ARG A 175 -4.27 5.42 -7.96
CA ARG A 175 -3.05 4.70 -7.58
C ARG A 175 -2.87 3.38 -8.33
N LEU A 176 -3.97 2.71 -8.69
CA LEU A 176 -3.92 1.54 -9.55
C LEU A 176 -3.55 1.90 -10.99
N ALA A 177 -4.09 3.00 -11.53
CA ALA A 177 -3.75 3.51 -12.86
C ALA A 177 -2.26 3.85 -12.97
N VAL A 178 -1.74 4.64 -12.03
CA VAL A 178 -0.32 5.02 -11.95
C VAL A 178 0.58 3.78 -11.93
N LYS A 179 0.21 2.76 -11.14
CA LYS A 179 0.98 1.50 -11.08
C LYS A 179 0.99 0.76 -12.42
N ARG A 180 -0.13 0.77 -13.15
CA ARG A 180 -0.24 0.12 -14.46
C ARG A 180 0.52 0.89 -15.54
N ALA A 181 0.58 2.22 -15.45
CA ALA A 181 1.34 3.08 -16.35
C ALA A 181 2.86 2.98 -16.11
N HIS A 182 3.28 2.80 -14.85
CA HIS A 182 4.70 2.78 -14.45
C HIS A 182 5.09 1.50 -13.69
N PRO A 183 4.93 0.30 -14.27
CA PRO A 183 5.12 -0.96 -13.55
C PRO A 183 6.53 -1.13 -12.97
N ASP A 184 7.56 -0.63 -13.67
CA ASP A 184 8.95 -0.76 -13.24
C ASP A 184 9.27 0.04 -11.97
N LEU A 185 8.60 1.18 -11.76
CA LEU A 185 8.78 2.02 -10.56
C LEU A 185 8.14 1.40 -9.30
N PHE A 186 7.26 0.41 -9.46
CA PHE A 186 6.54 -0.24 -8.36
C PHE A 186 6.82 -1.74 -8.25
N ARG A 187 7.72 -2.28 -9.08
CA ARG A 187 8.17 -3.66 -8.99
C ARG A 187 9.26 -3.76 -7.93
N ILE A 188 9.10 -4.70 -7.00
CA ILE A 188 10.14 -4.99 -6.01
C ILE A 188 11.21 -5.84 -6.69
N VAL A 189 12.42 -5.31 -6.82
CA VAL A 189 13.61 -6.10 -7.11
C VAL A 189 14.11 -6.67 -5.80
N ARG A 190 14.29 -7.99 -5.71
CA ARG A 190 14.67 -8.65 -4.46
C ARG A 190 16.16 -8.61 -4.20
N ASP A 191 16.95 -8.41 -5.25
CA ASP A 191 18.36 -8.71 -5.23
C ASP A 191 19.16 -7.80 -6.18
N LEU A 192 19.17 -6.51 -5.85
CA LEU A 192 19.87 -5.46 -6.59
C LEU A 192 21.31 -5.31 -6.04
N PRO A 193 22.36 -5.62 -6.82
CA PRO A 193 23.73 -5.36 -6.41
C PRO A 193 24.02 -3.86 -6.47
N CYS A 194 24.54 -3.29 -5.37
CA CYS A 194 24.91 -1.88 -5.28
C CYS A 194 25.96 -1.68 -4.18
N ALA A 195 26.98 -0.85 -4.42
CA ALA A 195 27.96 -0.46 -3.40
C ALA A 195 28.56 -1.63 -2.58
N GLY A 196 28.88 -2.75 -3.24
CA GLY A 196 29.44 -3.94 -2.60
C GLY A 196 28.47 -4.79 -1.77
N ALA A 197 27.17 -4.47 -1.78
CA ALA A 197 26.12 -5.19 -1.08
C ALA A 197 24.94 -5.53 -2.01
N ARG A 198 23.95 -6.25 -1.47
CA ARG A 198 22.72 -6.64 -2.18
C ARG A 198 21.51 -6.07 -1.44
N PHE A 199 20.58 -5.48 -2.18
CA PHE A 199 19.42 -4.80 -1.63
C PHE A 199 18.13 -5.33 -2.25
N ALA A 200 17.08 -5.41 -1.44
CA ALA A 200 15.74 -5.29 -1.98
C ALA A 200 15.50 -3.82 -2.38
N ALA A 201 14.93 -3.57 -3.55
CA ALA A 201 14.73 -2.25 -4.10
C ALA A 201 13.31 -2.07 -4.65
N ILE A 202 12.79 -0.83 -4.57
CA ILE A 202 11.58 -0.38 -5.24
C ILE A 202 11.72 1.11 -5.57
N GLY A 203 11.29 1.52 -6.76
CA GLY A 203 11.40 2.90 -7.24
C GLY A 203 12.32 3.01 -8.46
N ASN A 204 12.86 4.20 -8.70
CA ASN A 204 13.69 4.47 -9.86
C ASN A 204 15.15 4.06 -9.63
N HIS A 205 15.57 2.92 -10.19
CA HIS A 205 16.95 2.43 -10.04
C HIS A 205 17.99 3.32 -10.72
N PHE A 206 17.62 4.08 -11.75
CA PHE A 206 18.54 4.99 -12.46
C PHE A 206 19.11 6.08 -11.56
N LEU A 207 18.50 6.35 -10.40
CA LEU A 207 19.07 7.26 -9.41
C LEU A 207 20.44 6.83 -8.88
N LEU A 208 20.78 5.54 -8.97
CA LEU A 208 22.11 5.03 -8.61
C LEU A 208 23.20 5.49 -9.60
N ASP A 209 22.82 5.67 -10.87
CA ASP A 209 23.73 6.01 -11.97
C ASP A 209 23.98 7.52 -12.07
N TYR A 210 23.23 8.35 -11.33
CA TYR A 210 23.42 9.80 -11.33
C TYR A 210 24.84 10.17 -10.88
N PRO A 211 25.57 11.06 -11.58
CA PRO A 211 26.99 11.30 -11.33
C PRO A 211 27.23 11.97 -9.97
N VAL A 212 26.34 12.86 -9.55
CA VAL A 212 26.47 13.61 -8.30
C VAL A 212 25.46 13.09 -7.30
N LYS A 213 25.96 12.56 -6.18
CA LYS A 213 25.17 12.10 -5.05
C LYS A 213 25.70 12.77 -3.77
N ARG A 214 24.83 13.08 -2.83
CA ARG A 214 25.20 13.69 -1.54
C ARG A 214 24.60 12.90 -0.40
N GLN A 215 25.43 12.47 0.54
CA GLN A 215 24.94 11.81 1.74
C GLN A 215 24.24 12.81 2.65
N VAL A 216 23.02 12.48 3.09
CA VAL A 216 22.34 13.17 4.18
C VAL A 216 22.74 12.49 5.48
N GLN A 217 23.67 13.10 6.21
CA GLN A 217 24.11 12.66 7.53
C GLN A 217 24.07 13.83 8.50
N CYS A 218 23.24 13.74 9.54
CA CYS A 218 23.13 14.80 10.54
C CYS A 218 23.82 14.40 11.84
N SER A 219 24.64 15.29 12.40
CA SER A 219 25.19 15.09 13.75
C SER A 219 24.09 15.14 14.80
N ARG A 220 24.20 14.30 15.84
CA ARG A 220 23.31 14.36 17.02
C ARG A 220 23.52 15.62 17.85
N SER A 221 24.69 16.25 17.75
CA SER A 221 25.07 17.47 18.46
C SER A 221 24.97 18.72 17.59
N ALA A 222 24.37 18.63 16.39
CA ALA A 222 24.20 19.78 15.52
C ALA A 222 23.28 20.82 16.19
N THR A 223 23.67 22.09 16.12
CA THR A 223 22.79 23.19 16.52
C THR A 223 21.64 23.32 15.51
N PRO A 224 20.50 23.93 15.90
CA PRO A 224 19.41 24.20 14.97
C PRO A 224 19.87 24.97 13.72
N GLU A 225 20.75 25.96 13.89
CA GLU A 225 21.26 26.79 12.80
C GLU A 225 22.13 25.98 11.83
N ALA A 226 23.00 25.11 12.35
CA ALA A 226 23.82 24.23 11.52
C ALA A 226 22.96 23.21 10.75
N LEU A 227 21.87 22.73 11.36
CA LEU A 227 20.92 21.85 10.67
C LEU A 227 20.14 22.59 9.58
N ASP A 228 19.78 23.86 9.80
CA ASP A 228 19.12 24.71 8.81
C ASP A 228 20.04 24.99 7.60
N GLU A 229 21.31 25.31 7.87
CA GLU A 229 22.32 25.52 6.82
C GLU A 229 22.56 24.25 6.01
N GLN A 230 22.72 23.11 6.69
CA GLN A 230 22.88 21.80 6.04
C GLN A 230 21.66 21.43 5.18
N GLU A 231 20.43 21.69 5.68
CA GLU A 231 19.21 21.47 4.90
C GLU A 231 19.21 22.35 3.64
N ALA A 232 19.49 23.65 3.77
CA ALA A 232 19.51 24.58 2.66
C ALA A 232 20.54 24.16 1.60
N GLU A 233 21.76 23.79 2.01
CA GLU A 233 22.83 23.35 1.12
C GLU A 233 22.45 22.07 0.35
N LEU A 234 21.97 21.04 1.05
CA LEU A 234 21.61 19.77 0.42
C LEU A 234 20.43 19.92 -0.54
N LEU A 235 19.42 20.70 -0.17
CA LEU A 235 18.29 20.97 -1.06
C LEU A 235 18.72 21.80 -2.27
N ALA A 236 19.63 22.76 -2.11
CA ALA A 236 20.19 23.52 -3.24
C ALA A 236 20.98 22.59 -4.19
N ALA A 237 21.87 21.75 -3.65
CA ALA A 237 22.62 20.78 -4.45
C ALA A 237 21.68 19.86 -5.24
N ALA A 238 20.59 19.39 -4.61
CA ALA A 238 19.63 18.53 -5.28
C ALA A 238 18.81 19.26 -6.36
N ARG A 239 18.48 20.54 -6.17
CA ARG A 239 17.91 21.39 -7.25
C ARG A 239 18.87 21.55 -8.43
N HIS A 240 20.18 21.48 -8.18
CA HIS A 240 21.22 21.52 -9.20
C HIS A 240 21.65 20.13 -9.71
N GLY A 241 20.83 19.10 -9.50
CA GLY A 241 21.00 17.79 -10.12
C GLY A 241 21.69 16.73 -9.26
N ALA A 242 22.02 17.03 -8.00
CA ALA A 242 22.48 16.01 -7.07
C ALA A 242 21.32 15.09 -6.62
N VAL A 243 21.63 13.81 -6.37
CA VAL A 243 20.69 12.90 -5.72
C VAL A 243 21.04 12.79 -4.24
N LEU A 244 20.06 13.02 -3.37
CA LEU A 244 20.26 12.87 -1.93
C LEU A 244 20.20 11.40 -1.53
N VAL A 245 21.09 10.96 -0.64
CA VAL A 245 21.13 9.58 -0.13
C VAL A 245 21.00 9.62 1.39
N SER A 246 19.90 9.08 1.93
CA SER A 246 19.63 9.15 3.37
C SER A 246 19.15 7.82 3.96
N PRO A 247 19.74 7.37 5.09
CA PRO A 247 19.19 6.25 5.84
C PRO A 247 18.04 6.64 6.76
N CYS A 248 17.68 7.94 6.84
CA CYS A 248 16.52 8.44 7.57
C CYS A 248 16.43 7.93 9.02
N ILE A 249 17.57 7.81 9.71
CA ILE A 249 17.66 7.28 11.07
C ILE A 249 17.38 8.41 12.07
N SER A 250 18.14 9.50 11.95
CA SER A 250 18.09 10.62 12.90
C SER A 250 16.91 11.57 12.61
N PRO A 251 16.45 12.35 13.62
CA PRO A 251 15.44 13.39 13.39
C PRO A 251 15.84 14.42 12.32
N GLY A 252 17.13 14.79 12.27
CA GLY A 252 17.68 15.69 11.25
C GLY A 252 17.61 15.09 9.85
N GLU A 253 18.06 13.85 9.66
CA GLU A 253 17.95 13.15 8.37
C GLU A 253 16.49 13.06 7.90
N LYS A 254 15.58 12.69 8.82
CA LYS A 254 14.14 12.62 8.52
C LYS A 254 13.55 13.99 8.18
N ARG A 255 14.07 15.07 8.75
CA ARG A 255 13.66 16.44 8.43
C ARG A 255 14.07 16.78 6.99
N ILE A 256 15.35 16.60 6.65
CA ILE A 256 15.89 16.90 5.32
C ILE A 256 15.24 16.02 4.25
N ALA A 257 15.07 14.72 4.50
CA ALA A 257 14.39 13.81 3.57
C ALA A 257 12.92 14.22 3.32
N ARG A 258 12.21 14.69 4.36
CA ARG A 258 10.85 15.25 4.19
C ARG A 258 10.85 16.53 3.37
N ALA A 259 11.81 17.42 3.61
CA ALA A 259 11.95 18.66 2.85
C ALA A 259 12.26 18.38 1.37
N ALA A 260 13.14 17.42 1.08
CA ALA A 260 13.45 16.97 -0.28
C ALA A 260 12.21 16.42 -1.00
N LEU A 261 11.43 15.57 -0.34
CA LEU A 261 10.18 15.04 -0.90
C LEU A 261 9.14 16.13 -1.17
N ALA A 262 9.00 17.08 -0.24
CA ALA A 262 8.09 18.21 -0.39
C ALA A 262 8.51 19.14 -1.54
N ALA A 263 9.80 19.37 -1.70
CA ALA A 263 10.39 20.14 -2.80
C ALA A 263 10.47 19.37 -4.12
N SER A 264 9.95 18.14 -4.16
CA SER A 264 9.98 17.26 -5.32
C SER A 264 11.38 16.96 -5.86
N LEU A 265 12.36 16.76 -4.98
CA LEU A 265 13.75 16.49 -5.34
C LEU A 265 14.07 14.98 -5.38
N PRO A 266 15.11 14.55 -6.12
CA PRO A 266 15.55 13.16 -6.16
C PRO A 266 16.10 12.68 -4.81
N LEU A 267 15.66 11.50 -4.37
CA LEU A 267 16.04 10.92 -3.07
C LEU A 267 16.21 9.40 -3.17
N ILE A 268 17.28 8.88 -2.57
CA ILE A 268 17.48 7.48 -2.26
C ILE A 268 17.34 7.30 -0.75
N VAL A 269 16.41 6.45 -0.33
CA VAL A 269 16.16 6.13 1.08
C VAL A 269 16.62 4.71 1.39
N LEU A 270 17.44 4.56 2.43
CA LEU A 270 17.79 3.26 2.97
C LEU A 270 16.90 2.92 4.16
N LEU A 271 16.32 1.71 4.15
CA LEU A 271 15.40 1.20 5.16
C LEU A 271 15.99 -0.04 5.83
N GLU A 272 15.73 -0.24 7.12
CA GLU A 272 16.24 -1.41 7.84
C GLU A 272 15.45 -2.69 7.51
N ASN A 273 14.19 -2.56 7.14
CA ASN A 273 13.32 -3.69 6.91
C ASN A 273 12.94 -3.80 5.43
N GLY A 274 13.08 -5.01 4.88
CA GLY A 274 12.73 -5.29 3.51
C GLY A 274 11.23 -5.17 3.22
N PHE A 275 10.86 -5.40 1.96
CA PHE A 275 9.48 -5.22 1.50
C PHE A 275 8.67 -6.53 1.58
N PRO A 276 7.48 -6.56 2.21
CA PRO A 276 6.59 -7.72 2.15
C PRO A 276 6.11 -8.02 0.72
N PRO A 277 5.54 -9.21 0.45
CA PRO A 277 4.74 -9.42 -0.75
C PRO A 277 3.64 -8.36 -0.87
N PHE A 278 3.46 -7.80 -2.07
CA PHE A 278 2.49 -6.73 -2.35
C PHE A 278 2.73 -5.39 -1.62
N TYR A 279 3.97 -5.12 -1.19
CA TYR A 279 4.32 -3.82 -0.62
C TYR A 279 3.88 -2.66 -1.53
N LYS A 280 3.34 -1.61 -0.90
CA LYS A 280 2.92 -0.38 -1.55
C LYS A 280 3.51 0.79 -0.77
N PRO A 281 4.26 1.70 -1.41
CA PRO A 281 4.81 2.86 -0.71
C PRO A 281 3.71 3.73 -0.07
N PRO A 282 4.00 4.35 1.10
CA PRO A 282 3.10 5.33 1.71
C PRO A 282 2.92 6.56 0.78
N LYS A 283 1.88 7.37 1.01
CA LYS A 283 1.43 8.42 0.06
C LYS A 283 2.56 9.26 -0.54
N THR A 284 3.39 9.90 0.29
CA THR A 284 4.48 10.78 -0.19
C THR A 284 5.52 10.01 -1.01
N TYR A 285 5.88 8.81 -0.59
CA TYR A 285 6.83 7.97 -1.32
C TYR A 285 6.20 7.42 -2.60
N PHE A 286 4.90 7.13 -2.61
CA PHE A 286 4.19 6.68 -3.80
C PHE A 286 4.22 7.74 -4.89
N GLU A 287 3.93 9.00 -4.59
CA GLU A 287 4.00 10.09 -5.57
C GLU A 287 5.45 10.31 -6.05
N ALA A 288 6.44 10.23 -5.15
CA ALA A 288 7.84 10.37 -5.53
C ALA A 288 8.33 9.20 -6.40
N CYS A 289 7.90 7.96 -6.12
CA CYS A 289 8.13 6.80 -6.98
C CYS A 289 7.45 6.98 -8.33
N ALA A 290 6.18 7.39 -8.38
CA ALA A 290 5.45 7.63 -9.63
C ALA A 290 6.14 8.66 -10.52
N ALA A 291 6.68 9.72 -9.90
CA ALA A 291 7.43 10.76 -10.61
C ALA A 291 8.88 10.36 -10.96
N GLY A 292 9.32 9.14 -10.65
CA GLY A 292 10.68 8.67 -10.92
C GLY A 292 11.77 9.31 -10.04
N ARG A 293 11.40 9.91 -8.90
CA ARG A 293 12.29 10.70 -8.04
C ARG A 293 12.69 10.01 -6.74
N LEU A 294 12.21 8.78 -6.52
CA LEU A 294 12.51 8.02 -5.30
C LEU A 294 13.04 6.64 -5.64
N LEU A 295 14.10 6.24 -4.93
CA LEU A 295 14.54 4.86 -4.81
C LEU A 295 14.56 4.47 -3.33
N MET A 296 13.96 3.33 -3.01
CA MET A 296 13.97 2.76 -1.67
C MET A 296 14.81 1.49 -1.69
N LEU A 297 15.78 1.40 -0.79
CA LEU A 297 16.72 0.28 -0.68
C LEU A 297 16.64 -0.32 0.72
N ALA A 298 16.60 -1.65 0.81
CA ALA A 298 16.63 -2.37 2.08
C ALA A 298 17.64 -3.52 2.00
N PRO A 299 18.73 -3.50 2.79
CA PRO A 299 19.76 -4.54 2.73
C PRO A 299 19.36 -5.83 3.45
N TRP A 300 18.31 -5.79 4.29
CA TRP A 300 17.87 -6.95 5.07
C TRP A 300 16.46 -7.43 4.67
N PRO A 301 16.16 -8.73 4.86
CA PRO A 301 14.85 -9.30 4.56
C PRO A 301 13.72 -8.68 5.39
N HIS A 302 12.50 -8.75 4.85
CA HIS A 302 11.30 -8.31 5.55
C HIS A 302 11.01 -9.18 6.79
N HIS A 303 10.75 -8.55 7.93
CA HIS A 303 10.18 -9.17 9.13
C HIS A 303 8.95 -8.42 9.64
N SER A 304 8.08 -9.12 10.39
CA SER A 304 6.84 -8.56 10.97
C SER A 304 6.99 -8.13 12.43
N ASP A 305 8.16 -8.30 13.02
CA ASP A 305 8.41 -8.02 14.43
C ASP A 305 8.63 -6.53 14.68
N LYS A 306 8.02 -6.01 15.76
CA LYS A 306 8.26 -4.64 16.24
C LYS A 306 9.53 -4.62 17.08
N ARG A 307 10.68 -4.64 16.40
CA ARG A 307 11.99 -4.50 17.03
C ARG A 307 12.60 -3.14 16.70
N PRO A 308 13.25 -2.46 17.66
CA PRO A 308 14.01 -1.25 17.36
C PRO A 308 15.22 -1.59 16.49
N ILE A 309 15.60 -0.66 15.63
CA ILE A 309 16.85 -0.75 14.87
C ILE A 309 18.05 -0.75 15.83
N THR A 310 19.00 -1.66 15.64
CA THR A 310 20.19 -1.74 16.50
C THR A 310 21.22 -0.69 16.09
N ARG A 311 22.15 -0.36 17.01
CA ARG A 311 23.27 0.54 16.70
C ARG A 311 24.11 0.03 15.53
N GLU A 312 24.34 -1.27 15.46
CA GLU A 312 25.09 -1.93 14.38
C GLU A 312 24.39 -1.73 13.03
N GLN A 313 23.06 -1.94 12.99
CA GLN A 313 22.28 -1.69 11.78
C GLN A 313 22.31 -0.22 11.36
N CYS A 314 22.22 0.71 12.31
CA CYS A 314 22.38 2.15 12.02
C CYS A 314 23.74 2.47 11.38
N LEU A 315 24.82 1.89 11.91
CA LEU A 315 26.17 2.07 11.36
C LEU A 315 26.29 1.46 9.95
N ALA A 316 25.74 0.27 9.74
CA ALA A 316 25.72 -0.37 8.43
C ALA A 316 24.94 0.47 7.39
N LEU A 317 23.75 0.98 7.73
CA LEU A 317 22.98 1.86 6.85
C LEU A 317 23.73 3.16 6.52
N ASN A 318 24.42 3.76 7.49
CA ASN A 318 25.26 4.93 7.25
C ASN A 318 26.44 4.61 6.32
N SER A 319 27.06 3.44 6.47
CA SER A 319 28.13 2.97 5.59
C SER A 319 27.64 2.76 4.16
N PHE A 320 26.48 2.11 3.99
CA PHE A 320 25.84 1.95 2.68
C PHE A 320 25.49 3.30 2.05
N ALA A 321 24.93 4.24 2.82
CA ALA A 321 24.62 5.58 2.33
C ALA A 321 25.86 6.30 1.80
N LYS A 322 26.97 6.22 2.55
CA LYS A 322 28.26 6.82 2.17
C LYS A 322 28.82 6.20 0.89
N ALA A 323 28.81 4.87 0.81
CA ALA A 323 29.31 4.14 -0.36
C ALA A 323 28.46 4.42 -1.61
N ILE A 324 27.13 4.50 -1.47
CA ILE A 324 26.22 4.88 -2.56
C ILE A 324 26.44 6.33 -2.97
N ALA A 325 26.69 7.25 -2.04
CA ALA A 325 26.98 8.65 -2.37
C ALA A 325 28.32 8.84 -3.12
N GLY A 326 29.20 7.84 -3.13
CA GLY A 326 30.52 7.93 -3.75
C GLY A 326 31.54 8.72 -2.91
N GLU A 327 31.23 8.99 -1.64
CA GLU A 327 32.07 9.79 -0.73
C GLU A 327 33.23 8.95 -0.11
N GLY A 328 33.84 8.04 -0.88
CA GLY A 328 34.72 6.99 -0.35
C GLY A 328 35.78 6.35 -1.25
N GLU A 329 35.97 6.77 -2.50
CA GLU A 329 37.20 6.44 -3.27
C GLU A 329 37.32 7.40 -4.48
N PRO A 330 38.44 8.13 -4.67
CA PRO A 330 38.67 8.84 -5.91
C PRO A 330 38.78 7.82 -7.04
N CYS A 331 37.92 7.99 -8.05
CA CYS A 331 38.01 7.25 -9.31
C CYS A 331 39.39 7.54 -9.93
N THR A 332 40.34 6.63 -9.74
CA THR A 332 41.55 6.63 -10.56
C THR A 332 41.13 6.25 -11.97
N PRO A 333 41.50 7.05 -13.00
CA PRO A 333 41.25 6.65 -14.36
C PRO A 333 42.00 5.34 -14.61
N LYS A 334 41.30 4.31 -15.09
CA LYS A 334 41.96 3.13 -15.67
C LYS A 334 42.66 3.60 -16.94
N THR A 335 43.95 3.88 -16.80
CA THR A 335 44.87 3.98 -17.93
C THR A 335 45.12 2.58 -18.46
N THR A 336 45.17 2.48 -19.79
CA THR A 336 45.39 1.31 -20.68
C THR A 336 44.27 0.29 -20.77
#